data_AF-A0A5B8LET1-F1
#
_entry.id   AF-A0A5B8LET1-F1
#
_cell.length_a   1.000
_cell.length_b   1.000
_cell.length_c   1.000
_cell.angle_alpha   90.00
_cell.angle_beta   90.00
_cell.angle_gamma   90.00
#
_symmetry.space_group_name_H-M   'P 1'
#
loop_
_entity.id
_entity.type
_entity.pdbx_description
1 polymer ?
#
loop_
_entity_poly.entity_id
_entity_poly.type
_entity_poly.pdbx_seq_one_letter_code
_entity_poly.pdbx_strand_id
1 'polypeptide(L)'
;MKLEAPPSRYRVVERGGRLVVLDSVAGGTPLKAKELLPAATDDVDAPSFRPPMESDDQRIGTAQEFLLQALASRQAGYTASQSPIAQPPGLLRNVAATICSDKRDGDGRLLWTTARWFDAKGPRTIALSAKAEPQLGFATLMLLAAAFFAVILIVAVGFVAFIMLFVVGSFLRQAKPASTAWIDRLAAS
;
A
#
# COMPACT_ATOMS: atom_id res chain seq x y z
N MET A 1 31.51 13.32 31.07
CA MET A 1 30.64 12.13 31.24
C MET A 1 29.27 12.47 30.69
N LYS A 2 28.80 11.78 29.64
CA LYS A 2 27.46 12.00 29.07
C LYS A 2 26.44 11.36 30.02
N LEU A 3 25.56 12.16 30.62
CA LEU A 3 24.40 11.67 31.37
C LEU A 3 23.38 11.16 30.36
N GLU A 4 23.29 9.85 30.21
CA GLU A 4 22.23 9.19 29.47
C GLU A 4 20.95 9.25 30.32
N ALA A 5 19.87 9.79 29.75
CA ALA A 5 18.61 9.92 30.46
C ALA A 5 18.00 8.53 30.72
N PRO A 6 17.42 8.27 31.91
CA PRO A 6 16.82 6.98 32.21
C PRO A 6 15.67 6.66 31.24
N PRO A 7 15.51 5.38 30.83
CA PRO A 7 14.49 4.99 29.87
C PRO A 7 13.08 5.25 30.40
N SER A 8 12.19 5.75 29.54
CA SER A 8 10.81 6.05 29.90
C SER A 8 10.04 4.77 30.24
N ARG A 9 9.46 4.72 31.45
CA ARG A 9 8.67 3.60 32.00
C ARG A 9 7.44 3.22 31.16
N TYR A 10 6.89 4.20 30.45
CA TYR A 10 5.70 4.02 29.64
C TYR A 10 6.07 4.13 28.15
N ARG A 11 5.59 3.16 27.37
CA ARG A 11 5.69 3.19 25.90
C ARG A 11 4.29 3.15 25.31
N VAL A 12 3.93 4.19 24.57
CA VAL A 12 2.68 4.21 23.81
C VAL A 12 2.90 3.48 22.50
N VAL A 13 2.05 2.49 22.20
CA VAL A 13 2.04 1.77 20.92
C VAL A 13 0.64 1.78 20.34
N GLU A 14 0.52 1.84 19.03
CA GLU A 14 -0.78 1.74 18.36
C GLU A 14 -1.09 0.27 18.04
N ARG A 15 -2.28 -0.21 18.45
CA ARG A 15 -2.78 -1.55 18.14
C ARG A 15 -4.23 -1.47 17.67
N GLY A 16 -4.48 -1.85 16.41
CA GLY A 16 -5.83 -1.90 15.85
C GLY A 16 -6.55 -0.54 15.84
N GLY A 17 -5.83 0.55 15.60
CA GLY A 17 -6.37 1.91 15.59
C GLY A 17 -6.63 2.50 16.98
N ARG A 18 -6.09 1.90 18.05
CA ARG A 18 -6.17 2.41 19.42
C ARG A 18 -4.77 2.55 20.02
N LEU A 19 -4.52 3.68 20.69
CA LEU A 19 -3.31 3.89 21.48
C LEU A 19 -3.37 3.02 22.75
N VAL A 20 -2.35 2.18 22.93
CA VAL A 20 -2.17 1.29 24.07
C VAL A 20 -0.89 1.70 24.79
N VAL A 21 -1.00 2.04 26.07
CA VAL A 21 0.15 2.38 26.91
C VAL A 21 0.67 1.11 27.56
N LEU A 22 1.90 0.73 27.25
CA LEU A 22 2.60 -0.41 27.84
C LEU A 22 3.49 0.10 28.98
N ASP A 23 3.30 -0.43 30.20
CA ASP A 23 4.26 -0.27 31.30
C ASP A 23 5.38 -1.31 31.10
N SER A 24 6.61 -0.85 30.92
CA SER A 24 7.78 -1.71 30.68
C SER A 24 8.30 -2.42 31.93
N VAL A 25 7.80 -2.06 33.12
CA VAL A 25 8.23 -2.65 34.41
C VAL A 25 7.32 -3.81 34.83
N ALA A 26 6.07 -3.84 34.36
CA ALA A 26 5.13 -4.90 34.67
C ALA A 26 5.27 -6.05 33.66
N GLY A 27 6.19 -6.98 33.91
CA GLY A 27 6.38 -8.21 33.14
C GLY A 27 5.22 -9.22 33.22
N GLY A 28 3.98 -8.77 33.20
CA GLY A 28 2.77 -9.59 33.33
C GLY A 28 1.83 -9.39 32.15
N THR A 29 1.31 -10.51 31.63
CA THR A 29 0.27 -10.56 30.60
C THR A 29 -0.93 -9.67 31.00
N PRO A 30 -1.45 -8.77 30.15
CA PRO A 30 -2.61 -7.97 30.52
C PRO A 30 -3.82 -8.88 30.70
N LEU A 31 -4.41 -8.83 31.90
CA LEU A 31 -5.63 -9.55 32.25
C LEU A 31 -6.75 -9.19 31.27
N LYS A 32 -7.49 -10.20 30.79
CA LYS A 32 -8.63 -9.98 29.89
C LYS A 32 -9.69 -9.17 30.63
N ALA A 33 -10.20 -8.12 29.98
CA ALA A 33 -11.25 -7.22 30.48
C ALA A 33 -12.57 -7.90 30.91
N LYS A 34 -12.67 -9.23 30.81
CA LYS A 34 -13.83 -10.05 31.21
C LYS A 34 -13.76 -10.47 32.69
N GLU A 35 -12.59 -10.38 33.32
CA GLU A 35 -12.37 -10.74 34.74
C GLU A 35 -12.41 -9.55 35.70
N LEU A 36 -12.68 -8.33 35.20
CA LEU A 36 -12.61 -7.07 35.97
C LEU A 36 -13.95 -6.58 36.54
N LEU A 37 -14.95 -7.44 36.63
CA LEU A 37 -16.21 -7.15 37.32
C LEU A 37 -16.19 -7.81 38.71
N PRO A 38 -15.82 -7.10 39.78
CA PRO A 38 -16.17 -7.54 41.12
C PRO A 38 -17.64 -7.21 41.41
N ALA A 39 -18.29 -8.17 42.06
CA ALA A 39 -19.62 -8.03 42.62
C ALA A 39 -19.72 -6.80 43.53
N ALA A 40 -20.84 -6.09 43.42
CA ALA A 40 -21.21 -5.01 44.32
C ALA A 40 -21.24 -5.52 45.76
N THR A 41 -20.47 -4.87 46.63
CA THR A 41 -20.66 -4.91 48.08
C THR A 41 -20.87 -3.49 48.55
N ASP A 42 -21.98 -3.31 49.25
CA ASP A 42 -22.45 -2.10 49.89
C ASP A 42 -21.48 -1.59 50.98
N ASP A 43 -21.71 -0.32 51.37
CA ASP A 43 -21.20 0.38 52.55
C ASP A 43 -19.78 0.97 52.51
N VAL A 44 -19.66 2.23 52.07
CA VAL A 44 -18.83 3.27 52.74
C VAL A 44 -19.43 4.67 52.48
N ASP A 45 -19.83 5.35 53.57
CA ASP A 45 -20.20 6.77 53.60
C ASP A 45 -19.08 7.67 53.02
N ALA A 46 -19.37 8.35 51.91
CA ALA A 46 -18.52 9.40 51.34
C ALA A 46 -19.19 10.77 51.49
N PRO A 47 -18.48 11.82 51.94
CA PRO A 47 -19.06 13.14 52.11
C PRO A 47 -19.51 13.72 50.76
N SER A 48 -20.78 14.10 50.68
CA SER A 48 -21.36 14.74 49.50
C SER A 48 -20.78 16.15 49.34
N PHE A 49 -19.70 16.28 48.58
CA PHE A 49 -19.32 17.57 48.01
C PHE A 49 -20.33 17.91 46.92
N ARG A 50 -21.30 18.77 47.22
CA ARG A 50 -22.08 19.46 46.18
C ARG A 50 -21.23 20.63 45.68
N PRO A 51 -20.69 20.59 44.45
CA PRO A 51 -20.20 21.82 43.84
C PRO A 51 -21.38 22.81 43.71
N PRO A 52 -21.11 24.13 43.70
CA PRO A 52 -22.13 25.12 43.41
C PRO A 52 -22.79 24.76 42.07
N MET A 53 -24.13 24.82 41.98
CA MET A 53 -24.81 24.68 40.70
C MET A 53 -24.36 25.84 39.79
N GLU A 54 -23.36 25.57 38.96
CA GLU A 54 -22.99 26.40 37.82
C GLU A 54 -24.01 26.12 36.72
N SER A 55 -24.71 27.17 36.29
CA SER A 55 -25.85 27.12 35.38
C SER A 55 -25.53 26.35 34.09
N ASP A 56 -26.40 25.39 33.75
CA ASP A 56 -26.27 24.48 32.60
C ASP A 56 -26.04 25.20 31.26
N ASP A 57 -26.44 26.46 31.12
CA ASP A 57 -26.29 27.26 29.91
C ASP A 57 -24.82 27.49 29.51
N GLN A 58 -23.89 27.53 30.47
CA GLN A 58 -22.46 27.79 30.20
C GLN A 58 -21.68 26.53 29.82
N ARG A 59 -22.22 25.35 30.15
CA ARG A 59 -21.59 24.05 29.93
C ARG A 59 -21.82 23.51 28.51
N ILE A 60 -22.93 23.89 27.87
CA ILE A 60 -23.27 23.45 26.51
C ILE A 60 -22.40 24.17 25.48
N GLY A 61 -22.15 25.48 25.64
CA GLY A 61 -21.28 26.24 24.74
C GLY A 61 -19.85 25.71 24.70
N THR A 62 -19.25 25.45 25.87
CA THR A 62 -17.86 24.99 25.99
C THR A 62 -17.66 23.56 25.50
N ALA A 63 -18.60 22.63 25.78
CA ALA A 63 -18.50 21.26 25.29
C ALA A 63 -18.65 21.17 23.78
N GLN A 64 -19.53 21.99 23.19
CA GLN A 64 -19.77 22.02 21.76
C GLN A 64 -18.59 22.68 21.03
N GLU A 65 -18.02 23.76 21.57
CA GLU A 65 -16.77 24.36 21.08
C GLU A 65 -15.60 23.39 21.19
N PHE A 66 -15.48 22.63 22.28
CA PHE A 66 -14.41 21.63 22.44
C PHE A 66 -14.57 20.48 21.45
N LEU A 67 -15.79 20.03 21.17
CA LEU A 67 -16.06 19.03 20.14
C LEU A 67 -15.81 19.57 18.73
N LEU A 68 -16.17 20.82 18.44
CA LEU A 68 -15.84 21.49 17.18
C LEU A 68 -14.33 21.66 17.01
N GLN A 69 -13.61 22.05 18.06
CA GLN A 69 -12.15 22.17 18.06
C GLN A 69 -11.48 20.80 17.92
N ALA A 70 -12.01 19.75 18.58
CA ALA A 70 -11.52 18.38 18.49
C ALA A 70 -11.80 17.77 17.11
N LEU A 71 -12.96 18.04 16.51
CA LEU A 71 -13.29 17.61 15.15
C LEU A 71 -12.47 18.40 14.12
N ALA A 72 -12.28 19.70 14.30
CA ALA A 72 -11.44 20.53 13.44
C ALA A 72 -9.96 20.12 13.51
N SER A 73 -9.43 19.80 14.70
CA SER A 73 -8.06 19.28 14.85
C SER A 73 -7.92 17.84 14.34
N ARG A 74 -8.95 17.00 14.47
CA ARG A 74 -8.99 15.66 13.85
C ARG A 74 -9.07 15.73 12.32
N GLN A 75 -9.82 16.69 11.78
CA GLN A 75 -9.86 16.98 10.34
C GLN A 75 -8.53 17.57 9.86
N ALA A 76 -7.91 18.48 10.62
CA ALA A 76 -6.60 19.04 10.31
C ALA A 76 -5.50 17.97 10.26
N GLY A 77 -5.55 16.95 11.13
CA GLY A 77 -4.66 15.79 11.08
C GLY A 77 -4.90 14.88 9.86
N TYR A 78 -6.17 14.73 9.45
CA TYR A 78 -6.54 13.99 8.25
C TYR A 78 -6.16 14.74 6.95
N THR A 79 -6.28 16.08 6.92
CA THR A 79 -5.90 16.90 5.77
C THR A 79 -4.39 17.19 5.72
N ALA A 80 -3.68 17.19 6.84
CA ALA A 80 -2.21 17.28 6.84
C ALA A 80 -1.54 16.01 6.27
N SER A 81 -2.26 14.88 6.26
CA SER A 81 -1.87 13.64 5.56
C SER A 81 -2.13 13.70 4.04
N GLN A 82 -2.88 14.71 3.59
CA GLN A 82 -3.17 15.02 2.20
C GLN A 82 -2.71 16.46 1.90
N SER A 83 -1.40 16.71 1.94
CA SER A 83 -0.85 17.83 1.19
C SER A 83 -0.70 17.41 -0.27
N PRO A 84 -1.56 17.86 -1.21
CA PRO A 84 -1.14 17.93 -2.59
C PRO A 84 -0.07 19.03 -2.66
N ILE A 85 0.91 18.91 -3.56
CA ILE A 85 1.89 19.97 -3.86
C ILE A 85 3.13 20.01 -2.93
N ALA A 86 3.95 18.93 -2.88
CA ALA A 86 5.41 19.02 -2.63
C ALA A 86 6.22 17.71 -2.85
N GLN A 87 5.73 16.69 -3.59
CA GLN A 87 6.49 15.46 -3.84
C GLN A 87 6.44 15.06 -5.33
N PRO A 88 7.59 14.84 -6.01
CA PRO A 88 7.62 14.37 -7.39
C PRO A 88 7.05 12.95 -7.51
N PRO A 89 6.54 12.60 -8.69
CA PRO A 89 5.12 12.41 -8.96
C PRO A 89 4.48 11.29 -8.13
N GLY A 90 3.27 11.52 -7.63
CA GLY A 90 2.48 10.54 -6.87
C GLY A 90 2.33 9.18 -7.58
N LEU A 91 2.49 9.12 -8.90
CA LEU A 91 2.47 7.86 -9.67
C LEU A 91 3.52 6.85 -9.18
N LEU A 92 4.80 7.25 -9.05
CA LEU A 92 5.86 6.30 -8.67
C LEU A 92 5.64 5.79 -7.24
N ARG A 93 5.17 6.67 -6.36
CA ARG A 93 4.85 6.35 -4.97
C ARG A 93 3.63 5.43 -4.85
N ASN A 94 2.60 5.65 -5.66
CA ASN A 94 1.42 4.78 -5.75
C ASN A 94 1.77 3.40 -6.29
N VAL A 95 2.62 3.32 -7.32
CA VAL A 95 3.11 2.04 -7.85
C VAL A 95 3.92 1.30 -6.79
N ALA A 96 4.85 1.98 -6.10
CA ALA A 96 5.62 1.39 -5.01
C ALA A 96 4.73 0.90 -3.86
N ALA A 97 3.75 1.69 -3.43
CA ALA A 97 2.78 1.30 -2.41
C ALA A 97 1.99 0.06 -2.84
N THR A 98 1.54 0.00 -4.10
CA THR A 98 0.82 -1.15 -4.65
C THR A 98 1.65 -2.43 -4.60
N ILE A 99 2.93 -2.37 -5.01
CA ILE A 99 3.84 -3.52 -4.97
C ILE A 99 4.09 -3.98 -3.52
N CYS A 100 4.19 -3.04 -2.59
CA CYS A 100 4.41 -3.31 -1.17
C CYS A 100 3.11 -3.69 -0.43
N SER A 101 1.98 -3.84 -1.13
CA SER A 101 0.66 -4.08 -0.53
C SER A 101 0.28 -3.04 0.53
N ASP A 102 0.77 -1.81 0.38
CA ASP A 102 0.65 -0.67 1.31
C ASP A 102 1.02 -0.98 2.77
N LYS A 103 1.83 -2.02 3.00
CA LYS A 103 2.33 -2.32 4.34
C LYS A 103 3.38 -1.30 4.74
N ARG A 104 3.22 -0.72 5.94
CA ARG A 104 4.14 0.27 6.50
C ARG A 104 4.63 -0.13 7.88
N ASP A 105 5.84 0.29 8.22
CA ASP A 105 6.38 0.14 9.58
C ASP A 105 5.83 1.22 10.53
N GLY A 106 6.24 1.18 11.80
CA GLY A 106 5.86 2.17 12.80
C GLY A 106 6.38 3.58 12.51
N ASP A 107 7.34 3.72 11.59
CA ASP A 107 7.91 5.00 11.14
C ASP A 107 7.25 5.48 9.81
N GLY A 108 6.21 4.79 9.34
CA GLY A 108 5.45 5.13 8.13
C GLY A 108 6.11 4.77 6.79
N ARG A 109 7.23 4.03 6.82
CA ARG A 109 8.00 3.62 5.63
C ARG A 109 7.40 2.37 5.00
N LEU A 110 7.44 2.26 3.67
CA LEU A 110 6.92 1.10 2.96
C LEU A 110 7.76 -0.15 3.23
N LEU A 111 7.09 -1.27 3.51
CA LEU A 111 7.73 -2.56 3.76
C LEU A 111 7.62 -3.42 2.50
N TRP A 112 8.75 -3.76 1.90
CA TRP A 112 8.79 -4.73 0.82
C TRP A 112 9.27 -6.07 1.33
N THR A 113 8.54 -7.12 1.00
CA THR A 113 8.91 -8.50 1.36
C THR A 113 9.42 -9.21 0.13
N THR A 114 10.66 -9.69 0.20
CA THR A 114 11.28 -10.46 -0.88
C THR A 114 10.66 -11.85 -0.97
N ALA A 115 10.47 -12.35 -2.19
CA ALA A 115 10.01 -13.72 -2.41
C ALA A 115 11.18 -14.71 -2.32
N ARG A 116 10.93 -15.94 -1.84
CA ARG A 116 11.97 -17.00 -1.73
C ARG A 116 12.64 -17.35 -3.05
N TRP A 117 11.92 -17.23 -4.16
CA TRP A 117 12.48 -17.50 -5.50
C TRP A 117 13.39 -16.37 -5.99
N PHE A 118 13.32 -15.19 -5.38
CA PHE A 118 14.06 -14.00 -5.76
C PHE A 118 15.25 -13.73 -4.83
N ASP A 119 15.11 -14.06 -3.54
CA ASP A 119 16.12 -13.84 -2.51
C ASP A 119 16.57 -15.17 -1.92
N ALA A 120 17.84 -15.52 -2.13
CA ALA A 120 18.44 -16.74 -1.60
C ALA A 120 18.42 -16.81 -0.07
N LYS A 121 18.30 -15.66 0.60
CA LYS A 121 18.16 -15.55 2.05
C LYS A 121 16.71 -15.25 2.49
N GLY A 122 15.77 -15.28 1.54
CA GLY A 122 14.37 -14.91 1.71
C GLY A 122 13.51 -15.99 2.36
N PRO A 123 12.29 -15.63 2.81
CA PRO A 123 11.65 -14.33 2.65
C PRO A 123 12.06 -13.34 3.77
N ARG A 124 12.40 -12.10 3.39
CA ARG A 124 12.77 -11.03 4.33
C ARG A 124 11.95 -9.77 4.05
N THR A 125 11.54 -9.09 5.11
CA THR A 125 10.87 -7.80 5.01
C THR A 125 11.87 -6.69 5.27
N ILE A 126 12.01 -5.78 4.32
CA ILE A 126 12.94 -4.65 4.37
C ILE A 126 12.12 -3.36 4.28
N ALA A 127 12.34 -2.44 5.21
CA ALA A 127 11.76 -1.10 5.13
C ALA A 127 12.47 -0.30 4.02
N LEU A 128 11.70 0.17 3.04
CA LEU A 128 12.22 1.04 1.99
C LEU A 128 12.62 2.38 2.58
N SER A 129 13.80 2.84 2.16
CA SER A 129 14.20 4.22 2.39
C SER A 129 13.41 5.14 1.45
N ALA A 130 13.21 6.40 1.84
CA ALA A 130 12.52 7.41 1.03
C ALA A 130 13.13 7.60 -0.37
N LYS A 131 14.43 7.28 -0.53
CA LYS A 131 15.12 7.31 -1.83
C LYS A 131 14.86 6.07 -2.69
N ALA A 132 14.64 4.90 -2.07
CA ALA A 132 14.36 3.65 -2.76
C ALA A 132 12.91 3.55 -3.27
N GLU A 133 11.96 4.25 -2.64
CA GLU A 133 10.55 4.28 -3.06
C GLU A 133 10.36 4.67 -4.55
N PRO A 134 10.85 5.84 -5.03
CA PRO A 134 10.66 6.23 -6.43
C PRO A 134 11.45 5.34 -7.40
N GLN A 135 12.58 4.79 -6.95
CA GLN A 135 13.43 3.93 -7.79
C GLN A 135 12.77 2.57 -8.06
N LEU A 136 12.09 2.00 -7.07
CA LEU A 136 11.28 0.79 -7.23
C LEU A 136 10.09 1.04 -8.16
N GLY A 137 9.40 2.16 -7.98
CA GLY A 137 8.30 2.57 -8.87
C GLY A 137 8.75 2.69 -10.33
N PHE A 138 9.90 3.35 -10.56
CA PHE A 138 10.44 3.52 -11.90
C PHE A 138 10.88 2.20 -12.53
N ALA A 139 11.60 1.35 -11.77
CA ALA A 139 12.03 0.04 -12.25
C ALA A 139 10.83 -0.83 -12.66
N THR A 140 9.73 -0.77 -11.90
CA THR A 140 8.51 -1.54 -12.21
C THR A 140 7.82 -1.01 -13.47
N LEU A 141 7.72 0.31 -13.63
CA LEU A 141 7.16 0.90 -14.84
C LEU A 141 7.99 0.57 -16.08
N MET A 142 9.32 0.60 -15.97
CA MET A 142 10.22 0.21 -17.07
C MET A 142 10.05 -1.26 -17.45
N LEU A 143 9.92 -2.16 -16.46
CA LEU A 143 9.66 -3.58 -16.70
C LEU A 143 8.31 -3.79 -17.43
N LEU A 144 7.25 -3.12 -16.97
CA LEU A 144 5.94 -3.16 -17.60
C LEU A 144 5.96 -2.62 -19.03
N ALA A 145 6.63 -1.49 -19.25
CA ALA A 145 6.78 -0.91 -20.58
C ALA A 145 7.54 -1.86 -21.51
N ALA A 146 8.65 -2.44 -21.07
CA ALA A 146 9.42 -3.40 -21.85
C ALA A 146 8.60 -4.65 -22.21
N ALA A 147 7.84 -5.20 -21.26
CA ALA A 147 6.95 -6.33 -21.50
C ALA A 147 5.85 -5.98 -22.53
N PHE A 148 5.26 -4.79 -22.40
CA PHE A 148 4.24 -4.30 -23.35
C PHE A 148 4.81 -4.17 -24.77
N PHE A 149 5.99 -3.56 -24.92
CA PHE A 149 6.66 -3.45 -26.21
C PHE A 149 7.03 -4.82 -26.80
N ALA A 150 7.48 -5.77 -25.98
CA ALA A 150 7.77 -7.12 -26.43
C ALA A 150 6.52 -7.82 -27.00
N VAL A 151 5.37 -7.68 -26.33
CA VAL A 151 4.09 -8.24 -26.82
C VAL A 151 3.69 -7.60 -28.15
N ILE A 152 3.75 -6.26 -28.25
CA ILE A 152 3.45 -5.57 -29.51
C ILE A 152 4.36 -6.04 -30.63
N LEU A 153 5.67 -6.18 -30.36
CA LEU A 153 6.63 -6.65 -31.36
C LEU A 153 6.31 -8.06 -31.83
N ILE A 154 5.98 -8.98 -30.91
CA ILE A 154 5.59 -10.36 -31.24
C ILE A 154 4.34 -10.37 -32.13
N VAL A 155 3.32 -9.58 -31.77
CA VAL A 155 2.07 -9.48 -32.55
C VAL A 155 2.34 -8.87 -33.93
N ALA A 156 3.13 -7.79 -34.01
CA ALA A 156 3.46 -7.15 -35.27
C ALA A 156 4.25 -8.07 -36.21
N VAL A 157 5.29 -8.74 -35.70
CA VAL A 157 6.09 -9.70 -36.48
C VAL A 157 5.24 -10.89 -36.90
N GLY A 158 4.45 -11.45 -35.98
CA GLY A 158 3.53 -12.56 -36.28
C GLY A 158 2.50 -12.19 -37.34
N PHE A 159 1.93 -10.99 -37.28
CA PHE A 159 0.97 -10.49 -38.26
C PHE A 159 1.61 -10.30 -39.64
N VAL A 160 2.81 -9.69 -39.71
CA VAL A 160 3.55 -9.55 -40.97
C VAL A 160 3.88 -10.92 -41.57
N ALA A 161 4.35 -11.87 -40.75
CA ALA A 161 4.63 -13.23 -41.19
C ALA A 161 3.36 -13.94 -41.71
N PHE A 162 2.23 -13.75 -41.04
CA PHE A 162 0.93 -14.28 -41.46
C PHE A 162 0.49 -13.73 -42.83
N ILE A 163 0.61 -12.42 -43.05
CA ILE A 163 0.32 -11.80 -44.34
C ILE A 163 1.25 -12.34 -45.43
N MET A 164 2.55 -12.46 -45.15
CA MET A 164 3.50 -13.04 -46.11
C MET A 164 3.16 -14.49 -46.47
N LEU A 165 2.83 -15.33 -45.48
CA LEU A 165 2.37 -16.70 -45.72
C LEU A 165 1.12 -16.73 -46.61
N PHE A 166 0.17 -15.84 -46.35
CA PHE A 166 -1.07 -15.75 -47.14
C PHE A 166 -0.79 -15.33 -48.60
N VAL A 167 0.06 -14.31 -48.81
CA VAL A 167 0.43 -13.83 -50.15
C VAL A 167 1.19 -14.90 -50.93
N VAL A 168 2.24 -15.48 -50.34
CA VAL A 168 3.04 -16.54 -50.98
C VAL A 168 2.18 -17.77 -51.25
N GLY A 169 1.35 -18.18 -50.28
CA GLY A 169 0.43 -19.31 -50.43
C GLY A 169 -0.58 -19.09 -51.54
N SER A 170 -1.15 -17.88 -51.65
CA SER A 170 -2.07 -17.51 -52.73
C SER A 170 -1.38 -17.53 -54.09
N PHE A 171 -0.18 -16.96 -54.19
CA PHE A 171 0.60 -16.97 -55.42
C PHE A 171 0.95 -18.39 -55.88
N LEU A 172 1.42 -19.25 -54.97
CA LEU A 172 1.72 -20.66 -55.28
C LEU A 172 0.48 -21.43 -55.76
N ARG A 173 -0.69 -21.14 -55.19
CA ARG A 173 -1.96 -21.72 -55.66
C ARG A 173 -2.32 -21.28 -57.09
N GLN A 174 -2.07 -20.03 -57.43
CA GLN A 174 -2.36 -19.48 -58.76
C GLN A 174 -1.31 -19.87 -59.81
N ALA A 175 -0.04 -19.97 -59.42
CA ALA A 175 1.06 -20.32 -60.31
C ALA A 175 1.03 -21.78 -60.76
N LYS A 176 0.57 -22.70 -59.90
CA LYS A 176 0.45 -24.14 -60.24
C LYS A 176 -0.34 -24.38 -61.54
N PRO A 177 -1.62 -23.98 -61.67
CA PRO A 177 -2.38 -24.23 -62.90
C PRO A 177 -1.80 -23.50 -64.13
N ALA A 178 -1.26 -22.28 -63.95
CA ALA A 178 -0.62 -21.54 -65.04
C ALA A 178 0.64 -22.25 -65.56
N SER A 179 1.45 -22.81 -64.66
CA SER A 179 2.65 -23.58 -65.02
C SER A 179 2.29 -24.87 -65.75
N THR A 180 1.26 -25.59 -65.28
CA THR A 180 0.78 -26.82 -65.94
C THR A 180 0.28 -26.51 -67.35
N ALA A 181 -0.56 -25.48 -67.51
CA ALA A 181 -1.07 -25.09 -68.81
C ALA A 181 0.03 -24.65 -69.80
N TRP A 182 1.10 -24.03 -69.30
CA TRP A 182 2.25 -23.67 -70.12
C TRP A 182 3.07 -24.91 -70.53
N ILE A 183 3.29 -25.85 -69.61
CA ILE A 183 3.97 -27.13 -69.91
C ILE A 183 3.18 -27.93 -70.95
N ASP A 184 1.85 -28.02 -70.81
CA ASP A 184 0.99 -28.76 -71.75
C ASP A 184 1.07 -28.18 -73.17
N ARG A 185 1.17 -26.85 -73.31
CA ARG A 185 1.35 -26.20 -74.61
C ARG A 185 2.69 -26.52 -75.26
N LEU A 186 3.76 -26.62 -74.47
CA LEU A 186 5.08 -27.01 -74.96
C LEU A 186 5.14 -28.48 -75.35
N ALA A 187 4.39 -29.35 -74.66
CA ALA A 187 4.32 -30.76 -75.01
C ALA A 187 3.50 -31.03 -76.28
N ALA A 188 2.63 -30.09 -76.66
CA ALA A 188 1.77 -30.19 -77.84
C ALA A 188 2.35 -29.55 -79.12
N SER A 189 3.50 -28.89 -79.03
CA SER A 189 4.26 -28.31 -80.16
C SER A 189 5.36 -29.25 -80.64
#